data_AF-X1AHL1-F1
#
_entry.id   AF-X1AHL1-F1
#
_cell.length_a   1.000
_cell.length_b   1.000
_cell.length_c   1.000
_cell.angle_alpha   90.00
_cell.angle_beta   90.00
_cell.angle_gamma   90.00
#
_symmetry.space_group_name_H-M   'P 1'
#
loop_
_entity.id
_entity.type
_entity.pdbx_description
1 polymer ?
#
loop_
_entity_poly.entity_id
_entity_poly.type
_entity_poly.pdbx_seq_one_letter_code
_entity_poly.pdbx_strand_id
1 'polypeptide(L)'
;AKRRLESIKKNKQRLKDALSKLPAAPGAPLPYRILQSAGSPLVDAASIAFQNELQLRRLVEIENQLAMNRQMAQDVQPIAIPSLPGEVARAVLQSGAESAEVIEQLLKDLPDEVLEDDEAVSAVLADIDSGRDVIRNSRQFDRQNLLPRFSAPVKRTRRKTKTDKNMSKALRLANERFRKKNGSLRKGASQSKIMKYAHRLLRKM
;
A
#
# COMPACT_ATOMS: atom_id res chain seq x y z
N ALA A 1 36.55 8.26 6.47
CA ALA A 1 36.73 7.14 7.42
C ALA A 1 36.22 7.43 8.84
N LYS A 2 36.65 8.53 9.49
CA LYS A 2 36.32 8.85 10.91
C LYS A 2 34.81 8.94 11.22
N ARG A 3 34.03 9.64 10.39
CA ARG A 3 32.55 9.74 10.51
C ARG A 3 31.83 8.37 10.48
N ARG A 4 32.36 7.42 9.70
CA ARG A 4 31.80 6.06 9.61
C ARG A 4 32.02 5.27 10.89
N LEU A 5 33.20 5.41 11.51
CA LEU A 5 33.50 4.81 12.80
C LEU A 5 32.63 5.39 13.93
N GLU A 6 32.37 6.69 13.91
CA GLU A 6 31.46 7.35 14.87
C GLU A 6 30.03 6.84 14.74
N SER A 7 29.52 6.70 13.52
CA SER A 7 28.19 6.13 13.26
C SER A 7 28.07 4.68 13.76
N ILE A 8 29.10 3.85 13.52
CA ILE A 8 29.15 2.47 14.00
C ILE A 8 29.15 2.43 15.54
N LYS A 9 29.92 3.30 16.20
CA LYS A 9 29.94 3.42 17.67
C LYS A 9 28.58 3.82 18.23
N LYS A 10 27.92 4.81 17.62
CA LYS A 10 26.59 5.27 18.02
C LYS A 10 25.52 4.18 17.86
N ASN A 11 25.57 3.42 16.76
CA ASN A 11 24.64 2.30 16.55
C ASN A 11 24.89 1.16 17.54
N LYS A 12 26.15 0.86 17.87
CA LYS A 12 26.50 -0.13 18.89
C LYS A 12 25.96 0.24 20.28
N GLN A 13 26.06 1.52 20.64
CA GLN A 13 25.47 2.03 21.89
C GLN A 13 23.94 1.87 21.91
N ARG A 14 23.26 2.29 20.83
CA ARG A 14 21.80 2.14 20.70
C ARG A 14 21.33 0.69 20.85
N LEU A 15 22.03 -0.26 20.25
CA LEU A 15 21.71 -1.69 20.36
C LEU A 15 21.91 -2.21 21.78
N LYS A 16 22.97 -1.78 22.46
CA LYS A 16 23.25 -2.16 23.85
C LYS A 16 22.15 -1.65 24.79
N ASP A 17 21.74 -0.39 24.61
CA ASP A 17 20.64 0.21 25.38
C ASP A 17 19.32 -0.51 25.10
N ALA A 18 19.03 -0.86 23.85
CA ALA A 18 17.84 -1.62 23.49
C ALA A 18 17.83 -3.02 24.11
N LEU A 19 18.95 -3.75 24.07
CA LEU A 19 19.10 -5.08 24.68
C LEU A 19 18.92 -5.03 26.21
N SER A 20 19.42 -3.99 26.87
CA SER A 20 19.24 -3.80 28.32
C SER A 20 17.80 -3.54 28.74
N LYS A 21 16.96 -3.02 27.83
CA LYS A 21 15.54 -2.72 28.06
C LYS A 21 14.61 -3.89 27.71
N LEU A 22 15.12 -4.95 27.09
CA LEU A 22 14.31 -6.13 26.82
C LEU A 22 14.02 -6.87 28.13
N PRO A 23 12.79 -7.37 28.33
CA PRO A 23 12.49 -8.22 29.47
C PRO A 23 13.38 -9.47 29.40
N ALA A 24 13.90 -9.90 30.55
CA ALA A 24 14.66 -11.15 30.64
C ALA A 24 13.79 -12.29 30.10
N ALA A 25 14.37 -13.12 29.22
CA ALA A 25 13.67 -14.30 28.71
C ALA A 25 13.23 -15.17 29.89
N PRO A 26 12.01 -15.72 29.87
CA PRO A 26 11.54 -16.57 30.96
C PRO A 26 12.51 -17.74 31.14
N GLY A 27 13.10 -17.87 32.33
CA GLY A 27 14.19 -18.80 32.64
C GLY A 27 13.80 -20.28 32.72
N ALA A 28 12.62 -20.65 32.20
CA ALA A 28 12.16 -22.03 32.17
C ALA A 28 12.01 -22.47 30.70
N PRO A 29 12.45 -23.69 30.33
CA PRO A 29 11.99 -24.28 29.08
C PRO A 29 10.47 -24.26 29.12
N LEU A 30 9.84 -23.62 28.12
CA LEU A 30 8.39 -23.64 27.98
C LEU A 30 7.96 -25.09 28.10
N PRO A 31 7.03 -25.43 29.01
CA PRO A 31 6.60 -26.80 29.14
C PRO A 31 6.07 -27.23 27.78
N TYR A 32 6.76 -28.17 27.13
CA TYR A 32 6.23 -28.97 26.03
C TYR A 32 5.09 -29.82 26.60
N ARG A 33 3.98 -29.18 26.94
CA ARG A 33 2.80 -29.82 27.51
C ARG A 33 1.53 -29.05 27.14
N ILE A 34 1.39 -28.79 25.85
CA ILE A 34 0.09 -28.48 25.24
C ILE A 34 0.04 -29.20 23.88
N LEU A 35 0.09 -30.54 23.89
CA LEU A 35 -0.34 -31.38 22.77
C LEU A 35 -1.13 -32.61 23.23
N GLN A 36 -1.76 -32.57 24.41
CA GLN A 36 -2.57 -33.70 24.92
C GLN A 36 -3.98 -33.30 25.42
N SER A 37 -4.42 -32.06 25.23
CA SER A 37 -5.79 -31.68 25.60
C SER A 37 -6.44 -30.68 24.63
N ALA A 38 -5.96 -30.60 23.40
CA ALA A 38 -6.81 -30.09 22.33
C ALA A 38 -7.77 -31.22 21.97
N GLY A 39 -9.04 -31.07 22.32
CA GLY A 39 -10.12 -31.77 21.64
C GLY A 39 -10.14 -31.32 20.18
N SER A 40 -9.15 -31.73 19.40
CA SER A 40 -9.26 -31.72 17.95
C SER A 40 -10.48 -32.58 17.65
N PRO A 41 -11.54 -32.07 16.99
CA PRO A 41 -12.39 -32.98 16.27
C PRO A 41 -11.43 -33.74 15.36
N LEU A 42 -11.41 -35.08 15.45
CA LEU A 42 -10.82 -35.89 14.40
C LEU A 42 -11.36 -35.29 13.11
N VAL A 43 -10.49 -34.61 12.36
CA VAL A 43 -10.89 -33.93 11.14
C VAL A 43 -11.40 -35.05 10.27
N ASP A 44 -12.72 -35.09 10.11
CA ASP A 44 -13.42 -36.20 9.50
C ASP A 44 -12.77 -36.45 8.15
N ALA A 45 -12.34 -37.67 7.87
CA ALA A 45 -11.61 -37.98 6.63
C ALA A 45 -12.41 -37.52 5.40
N ALA A 46 -13.74 -37.53 5.52
CA ALA A 46 -14.69 -36.97 4.56
C ALA A 46 -14.50 -35.45 4.32
N SER A 47 -14.24 -34.67 5.37
CA SER A 47 -14.01 -33.22 5.25
C SER A 47 -12.69 -32.88 4.55
N ILE A 48 -11.64 -33.68 4.80
CA ILE A 48 -10.34 -33.54 4.12
C ILE A 48 -10.49 -33.94 2.65
N ALA A 49 -11.15 -35.07 2.38
CA ALA A 49 -11.40 -35.54 1.02
C ALA A 49 -12.21 -34.50 0.22
N PHE A 50 -13.25 -33.91 0.82
CA PHE A 50 -14.05 -32.86 0.20
C PHE A 50 -13.24 -31.60 -0.12
N GLN A 51 -12.36 -31.16 0.80
CA GLN A 51 -11.49 -30.02 0.56
C GLN A 51 -10.49 -30.28 -0.58
N ASN A 52 -9.92 -31.49 -0.62
CA ASN A 52 -8.99 -31.90 -1.68
C ASN A 52 -9.69 -31.98 -3.04
N GLU A 53 -10.90 -32.53 -3.10
CA GLU A 53 -11.70 -32.57 -4.33
C GLU A 53 -12.00 -31.15 -4.84
N LEU A 54 -12.35 -30.23 -3.95
CA LEU A 54 -12.62 -28.84 -4.30
C LEU A 54 -11.35 -28.13 -4.83
N GLN A 55 -10.18 -28.44 -4.27
CA GLN A 55 -8.90 -27.94 -4.77
C GLN A 55 -8.57 -28.50 -6.16
N LEU A 56 -8.79 -29.80 -6.40
CA LEU A 56 -8.56 -30.42 -7.70
C LEU A 56 -9.48 -29.80 -8.77
N ARG A 57 -10.77 -29.59 -8.47
CA ARG A 57 -11.70 -28.91 -9.40
C ARG A 57 -11.22 -27.52 -9.79
N ARG A 58 -10.71 -26.73 -8.82
CA ARG A 58 -10.14 -25.40 -9.10
C ARG A 58 -8.89 -25.46 -9.98
N LEU A 59 -8.02 -26.45 -9.78
CA LEU A 59 -6.83 -26.61 -10.62
C LEU A 59 -7.21 -26.92 -12.07
N VAL A 60 -8.19 -27.79 -12.28
CA VAL A 60 -8.72 -28.09 -13.62
C VAL A 60 -9.32 -26.84 -14.28
N GLU A 61 -10.07 -26.03 -13.53
CA GLU A 61 -10.59 -24.75 -14.04
C GLU A 61 -9.47 -23.80 -14.49
N ILE A 62 -8.39 -23.70 -13.70
CA ILE A 62 -7.22 -22.88 -14.04
C ILE A 62 -6.52 -23.42 -15.29
N GLU A 63 -6.34 -24.73 -15.40
CA GLU A 63 -5.73 -25.34 -16.58
C GLU A 63 -6.55 -25.08 -17.84
N ASN A 64 -7.88 -25.19 -17.76
CA ASN A 64 -8.79 -24.87 -18.86
C ASN A 64 -8.70 -23.40 -19.25
N GLN A 65 -8.63 -22.47 -18.29
CA GLN A 65 -8.42 -21.05 -18.57
C GLN A 65 -7.07 -20.79 -19.24
N LEU A 66 -6.00 -21.44 -18.79
CA LEU A 66 -4.68 -21.32 -19.41
C LEU A 66 -4.65 -21.91 -20.82
N ALA A 67 -5.36 -23.01 -21.07
CA ALA A 67 -5.50 -23.59 -22.40
C ALA A 67 -6.24 -22.64 -23.35
N MET A 68 -7.34 -22.03 -22.90
CA MET A 68 -8.06 -21.00 -23.67
C MET A 68 -7.16 -19.80 -23.98
N ASN A 69 -6.42 -19.30 -22.98
CA ASN A 69 -5.49 -18.18 -23.19
C ASN A 69 -4.36 -18.52 -24.18
N ARG A 70 -3.86 -19.77 -24.16
CA ARG A 70 -2.85 -20.25 -25.13
C ARG A 70 -3.42 -20.32 -26.55
N GLN A 71 -4.65 -20.79 -26.71
CA GLN A 71 -5.34 -20.81 -28.01
C GLN A 71 -5.56 -19.38 -28.52
N MET A 72 -6.06 -18.48 -27.68
CA MET A 72 -6.21 -17.07 -28.05
C MET A 72 -4.87 -16.42 -28.44
N ALA A 73 -3.78 -16.76 -27.77
CA ALA A 73 -2.45 -16.26 -28.12
C ALA A 73 -1.91 -16.84 -29.45
N GLN A 74 -2.34 -18.03 -29.84
CA GLN A 74 -2.01 -18.64 -31.14
C GLN A 74 -2.85 -18.05 -32.28
N ASP A 75 -4.11 -17.70 -32.00
CA ASP A 75 -5.04 -17.12 -32.99
C ASP A 75 -4.80 -15.62 -33.23
N VAL A 76 -4.09 -14.95 -32.32
CA VAL A 76 -3.50 -13.63 -32.61
C VAL A 76 -2.34 -13.84 -33.58
N GLN A 77 -2.68 -13.83 -34.87
CA GLN A 77 -1.70 -13.60 -35.93
C GLN A 77 -0.84 -12.41 -35.51
N PRO A 78 0.51 -12.51 -35.54
CA PRO A 78 1.33 -11.35 -35.27
C PRO A 78 0.88 -10.29 -36.26
N ILE A 79 0.29 -9.21 -35.74
CA ILE A 79 0.13 -7.99 -36.52
C ILE A 79 1.54 -7.73 -37.03
N ALA A 80 1.75 -7.83 -38.34
CA ALA A 80 3.02 -7.57 -38.96
C ALA A 80 3.39 -6.13 -38.60
N ILE A 81 4.15 -5.97 -37.53
CA ILE A 81 4.81 -4.72 -37.22
C ILE A 81 5.72 -4.53 -38.43
N PRO A 82 5.54 -3.48 -39.25
CA PRO A 82 6.45 -3.23 -40.34
C PRO A 82 7.85 -3.23 -39.74
N SER A 83 8.73 -4.08 -40.25
CA SER A 83 10.10 -4.25 -39.76
C SER A 83 10.79 -2.89 -39.77
N LEU A 84 10.77 -2.21 -38.63
CA LEU A 84 11.56 -1.02 -38.41
C LEU A 84 13.04 -1.46 -38.46
N PRO A 85 13.88 -0.75 -39.22
CA PRO A 85 15.27 -1.11 -39.41
C PRO A 85 15.95 -1.24 -38.05
N GLY A 86 16.74 -2.31 -37.87
CA GLY A 86 17.32 -2.74 -36.59
C GLY A 86 18.21 -1.70 -35.88
N GLU A 87 18.44 -0.55 -36.49
CA GLU A 87 19.14 0.60 -35.93
C GLU A 87 18.26 1.36 -34.91
N VAL A 88 16.95 1.46 -35.12
CA VAL A 88 16.06 2.24 -34.23
C VAL A 88 15.78 1.50 -32.92
N ALA A 89 15.69 0.16 -32.96
CA ALA A 89 15.53 -0.65 -31.75
C ALA A 89 16.81 -0.65 -30.88
N ARG A 90 17.99 -0.48 -31.49
CA ARG A 90 19.26 -0.29 -30.77
C ARG A 90 19.37 1.11 -30.17
N ALA A 91 18.90 2.14 -30.87
CA ALA A 91 18.87 3.52 -30.37
C ALA A 91 17.98 3.67 -29.12
N VAL A 92 16.82 3.02 -29.07
CA VAL A 92 15.95 3.07 -27.88
C VAL A 92 16.57 2.37 -26.67
N LEU A 93 17.36 1.29 -26.88
CA LEU A 93 18.13 0.63 -25.82
C LEU A 93 19.40 1.43 -25.41
N GLN A 94 19.97 2.23 -26.31
CA GLN A 94 21.12 3.11 -26.04
C GLN A 94 20.74 4.44 -25.34
N SER A 95 19.51 4.92 -25.50
CA SER A 95 19.02 6.16 -24.87
C SER A 95 19.01 6.16 -23.33
N GLY A 96 19.20 5.00 -22.68
CA GLY A 96 19.43 4.92 -21.24
C GLY A 96 20.85 5.28 -20.79
N ALA A 97 21.85 5.09 -21.68
CA ALA A 97 23.26 5.38 -21.43
C ALA A 97 23.63 6.84 -21.78
N GLU A 98 22.86 7.48 -22.66
CA GLU A 98 23.07 8.86 -23.11
C GLU A 98 22.85 9.91 -22.01
N SER A 99 22.20 9.56 -20.90
CA SER A 99 21.95 10.50 -19.80
C SER A 99 23.23 10.98 -19.10
N ALA A 100 24.29 10.17 -19.03
CA ALA A 100 25.52 10.58 -18.33
C ALA A 100 26.45 11.44 -19.19
N GLU A 101 26.63 11.07 -20.47
CA GLU A 101 27.53 11.78 -21.40
C GLU A 101 26.95 13.13 -21.84
N VAL A 102 25.62 13.22 -21.98
CA VAL A 102 24.92 14.48 -22.27
C VAL A 102 25.01 15.45 -21.08
N ILE A 103 24.98 14.94 -19.84
CA ILE A 103 25.19 15.76 -18.64
C ILE A 103 26.64 16.28 -18.56
N GLU A 104 27.64 15.46 -18.91
CA GLU A 104 29.04 15.91 -18.93
C GLU A 104 29.34 16.95 -20.01
N GLN A 105 28.68 16.86 -21.18
CA GLN A 105 28.79 17.87 -22.23
C GLN A 105 28.10 19.17 -21.83
N LEU A 106 26.89 19.10 -21.26
CA LEU A 106 26.18 20.28 -20.73
C LEU A 106 26.96 20.98 -19.60
N LEU A 107 27.68 20.23 -18.74
CA LEU A 107 28.53 20.82 -17.70
C LEU A 107 29.78 21.53 -18.24
N LYS A 108 30.30 21.14 -19.42
CA LYS A 108 31.47 21.76 -20.05
C LYS A 108 31.14 23.06 -20.79
N ASP A 109 29.89 23.21 -21.21
CA ASP A 109 29.41 24.39 -21.95
C ASP A 109 28.81 25.48 -21.03
N LEU A 110 28.78 25.26 -19.71
CA LEU A 110 28.38 26.30 -18.76
C LEU A 110 29.53 27.31 -18.55
N PRO A 111 29.28 28.64 -18.62
CA PRO A 111 30.30 29.64 -18.33
C PRO A 111 30.72 29.56 -16.86
N ASP A 112 32.03 29.64 -16.59
CA ASP A 112 32.63 29.52 -15.25
C ASP A 112 32.01 30.49 -14.21
N GLU A 113 31.43 31.61 -14.65
CA GLU A 113 30.73 32.59 -13.80
C GLU A 113 29.47 32.04 -13.12
N VAL A 114 28.83 30.99 -13.64
CA VAL A 114 27.61 30.39 -13.06
C VAL A 114 27.93 29.34 -11.99
N LEU A 115 29.18 28.86 -11.94
CA LEU A 115 29.65 27.87 -10.95
C LEU A 115 30.03 28.49 -9.61
N GLU A 116 30.14 29.82 -9.51
CA GLU A 116 30.45 30.53 -8.25
C GLU A 116 29.20 30.85 -7.41
N ASP A 117 28.00 30.80 -8.01
CA ASP A 117 26.72 31.03 -7.32
C ASP A 117 26.11 29.69 -6.85
N ASP A 118 26.46 29.28 -5.61
CA ASP A 118 25.98 28.05 -4.96
C ASP A 118 24.43 27.89 -5.01
N GLU A 119 23.69 29.01 -4.99
CA GLU A 119 22.22 29.00 -5.07
C GLU A 119 21.71 28.60 -6.46
N ALA A 120 22.31 29.11 -7.54
CA ALA A 120 21.91 28.80 -8.90
C ALA A 120 22.20 27.33 -9.25
N VAL A 121 23.36 26.82 -8.82
CA VAL A 121 23.73 25.41 -9.00
C VAL A 121 22.80 24.50 -8.21
N SER A 122 22.39 24.89 -6.99
CA SER A 122 21.45 24.11 -6.19
C SER A 122 20.04 24.05 -6.78
N ALA A 123 19.59 25.12 -7.44
CA ALA A 123 18.30 25.18 -8.11
C ALA A 123 18.27 24.26 -9.34
N VAL A 124 19.33 24.29 -10.16
CA VAL A 124 19.46 23.41 -11.34
C VAL A 124 19.58 21.95 -10.92
N LEU A 125 20.32 21.64 -9.85
CA LEU A 125 20.43 20.27 -9.31
C LEU A 125 19.13 19.78 -8.65
N ALA A 126 18.26 20.67 -8.18
CA ALA A 126 16.95 20.31 -7.65
C ALA A 126 15.95 19.89 -8.75
N ASP A 127 16.14 20.40 -9.97
CA ASP A 127 15.32 20.07 -11.13
C ASP A 127 15.77 18.78 -11.85
N ILE A 128 17.00 18.31 -11.58
CA ILE A 128 17.49 17.03 -12.11
C ILE A 128 17.00 15.91 -11.18
N ASP A 129 15.95 15.22 -11.61
CA ASP A 129 15.47 14.02 -10.93
C ASP A 129 16.61 12.99 -10.81
N SER A 130 17.06 12.75 -9.57
CA SER A 130 18.04 11.70 -9.29
C SER A 130 17.54 10.36 -9.84
N GLY A 131 18.42 9.50 -10.34
CA GLY A 131 18.03 8.16 -10.81
C GLY A 131 17.22 7.37 -9.76
N ARG A 132 17.41 7.66 -8.47
CA ARG A 132 16.58 7.11 -7.39
C ARG A 132 15.14 7.64 -7.38
N ASP A 133 14.97 8.91 -7.69
CA ASP A 133 13.66 9.57 -7.73
C ASP A 133 12.91 9.25 -9.02
N VAL A 134 13.61 9.09 -10.14
CA VAL A 134 13.06 8.48 -11.37
C VAL A 134 12.48 7.09 -11.09
N ILE A 135 13.21 6.24 -10.37
CA ILE A 135 12.76 4.88 -10.00
C ILE A 135 11.56 4.91 -9.04
N ARG A 136 11.48 5.88 -8.12
CA ARG A 136 10.34 6.04 -7.20
C ARG A 136 9.10 6.57 -7.93
N ASN A 137 9.28 7.56 -8.79
CA ASN A 137 8.21 8.20 -9.54
C ASN A 137 7.65 7.28 -10.63
N SER A 138 8.48 6.44 -11.25
CA SER A 138 8.06 5.49 -12.28
C SER A 138 7.14 4.38 -11.75
N ARG A 139 7.16 4.11 -10.44
CA ARG A 139 6.40 3.01 -9.79
C ARG A 139 6.61 1.63 -10.44
N GLN A 140 7.70 1.46 -11.20
CA GLN A 140 8.02 0.21 -11.90
C GLN A 140 8.23 -0.97 -10.94
N PHE A 141 8.73 -0.67 -9.73
CA PHE A 141 8.95 -1.64 -8.67
C PHE A 141 7.90 -1.58 -7.56
N ASP A 142 6.78 -0.89 -7.80
CA ASP A 142 5.67 -0.95 -6.86
C ASP A 142 5.12 -2.38 -6.84
N ARG A 143 4.91 -2.93 -5.64
CA ARG A 143 4.46 -4.32 -5.46
C ARG A 143 3.12 -4.60 -6.16
N GLN A 144 2.37 -3.54 -6.47
CA GLN A 144 1.11 -3.58 -7.21
C GLN A 144 1.29 -3.80 -8.72
N ASN A 145 2.44 -3.41 -9.30
CA ASN A 145 2.76 -3.59 -10.72
C ASN A 145 3.58 -4.85 -10.99
N LEU A 146 4.29 -5.36 -9.97
CA LEU A 146 5.16 -6.54 -10.10
C LEU A 146 4.39 -7.88 -10.05
N LEU A 147 3.14 -7.87 -9.58
CA LEU A 147 2.28 -9.05 -9.51
C LEU A 147 1.06 -8.85 -10.44
N PRO A 148 0.53 -9.91 -11.08
CA PRO A 148 -0.66 -9.82 -11.92
C PRO A 148 -1.79 -9.19 -11.10
N ARG A 149 -2.29 -8.06 -11.62
CA ARG A 149 -3.16 -7.08 -10.97
C ARG A 149 -4.28 -7.74 -10.16
N PHE A 150 -4.07 -7.91 -8.85
CA PHE A 150 -5.20 -7.92 -7.93
C PHE A 150 -5.90 -6.57 -8.06
N SER A 151 -7.25 -6.60 -8.10
CA SER A 151 -8.11 -5.46 -8.34
C SER A 151 -7.59 -4.17 -7.68
N ALA A 152 -7.72 -3.04 -8.39
CA ALA A 152 -7.25 -1.73 -7.94
C ALA A 152 -7.52 -1.53 -6.45
N PRO A 153 -6.57 -0.97 -5.68
CA PRO A 153 -6.64 -0.96 -4.22
C PRO A 153 -7.96 -0.36 -3.76
N VAL A 154 -8.86 -1.23 -3.30
CA VAL A 154 -10.16 -0.80 -2.77
C VAL A 154 -9.85 0.03 -1.53
N LYS A 155 -10.17 1.33 -1.57
CA LYS A 155 -10.04 2.20 -0.41
C LYS A 155 -10.72 1.52 0.77
N ARG A 156 -9.96 1.22 1.83
CA ARG A 156 -10.51 0.59 3.05
C ARG A 156 -11.56 1.53 3.62
N THR A 157 -12.83 1.25 3.39
CA THR A 157 -13.92 2.01 3.99
C THR A 157 -14.03 1.62 5.46
N ARG A 158 -14.12 2.61 6.34
CA ARG A 158 -14.29 2.35 7.78
C ARG A 158 -15.60 1.59 8.00
N ARG A 159 -15.56 0.52 8.81
CA ARG A 159 -16.77 -0.18 9.26
C ARG A 159 -17.63 0.75 10.12
N LYS A 160 -18.90 0.90 9.75
CA LYS A 160 -19.88 1.67 10.54
C LYS A 160 -20.04 1.08 11.93
N THR A 161 -19.84 1.91 12.95
CA THR A 161 -19.97 1.53 14.36
C THR A 161 -21.45 1.51 14.80
N LYS A 162 -21.75 0.97 15.98
CA LYS A 162 -23.12 0.95 16.53
C LYS A 162 -23.69 2.37 16.64
N THR A 163 -22.87 3.34 17.05
CA THR A 163 -23.26 4.75 17.14
C THR A 163 -23.63 5.33 15.78
N ASP A 164 -22.87 5.02 14.73
CA ASP A 164 -23.15 5.52 13.37
C ASP A 164 -24.48 4.97 12.84
N LYS A 165 -24.78 3.70 13.15
CA LYS A 165 -26.04 3.04 12.76
C LYS A 165 -27.25 3.61 13.50
N ASN A 166 -27.08 3.96 14.77
CA ASN A 166 -28.17 4.48 15.63
C ASN A 166 -28.37 6.00 15.49
N MET A 167 -27.46 6.72 14.83
CA MET A 167 -27.48 8.19 14.76
C MET A 167 -28.75 8.73 14.11
N SER A 168 -29.21 8.11 13.02
CA SER A 168 -30.45 8.53 12.34
C SER A 168 -31.69 8.40 13.24
N LYS A 169 -31.76 7.33 14.05
CA LYS A 169 -32.85 7.13 15.02
C LYS A 169 -32.80 8.17 16.13
N ALA A 170 -31.61 8.46 16.67
CA ALA A 170 -31.42 9.47 17.69
C ALA A 170 -31.77 10.88 17.20
N LEU A 171 -31.40 11.23 15.96
CA LEU A 171 -31.75 12.51 15.34
C LEU A 171 -33.26 12.66 15.12
N ARG A 172 -33.95 11.58 14.75
CA ARG A 172 -35.42 11.61 14.62
C ARG A 172 -36.09 11.97 15.95
N LEU A 173 -35.74 11.28 17.04
CA LEU A 173 -36.27 11.57 18.38
C LEU A 173 -35.88 12.97 18.88
N ALA A 174 -34.67 13.42 18.57
CA ALA A 174 -34.23 14.78 18.91
C ALA A 174 -35.06 15.84 18.15
N ASN A 175 -35.30 15.64 16.86
CA ASN A 175 -36.13 16.53 16.05
C ASN A 175 -37.58 16.55 16.53
N GLU A 176 -38.17 15.41 16.87
CA GLU A 176 -39.53 15.35 17.45
C GLU A 176 -39.64 16.20 18.73
N ARG A 177 -38.59 16.24 19.55
CA ARG A 177 -38.53 17.05 20.77
C ARG A 177 -38.37 18.55 20.49
N PHE A 178 -37.48 18.93 19.57
CA PHE A 178 -37.07 20.33 19.38
C PHE A 178 -37.75 21.05 18.21
N ARG A 179 -38.37 20.31 17.29
CA ARG A 179 -39.18 20.87 16.20
C ARG A 179 -40.66 20.85 16.55
N LYS A 180 -41.42 21.70 15.88
CA LYS A 180 -42.89 21.69 15.85
C LYS A 180 -43.36 20.77 14.72
N LYS A 181 -44.67 20.47 14.69
CA LYS A 181 -45.28 19.66 13.62
C LYS A 181 -45.07 20.24 12.21
N ASN A 182 -44.95 21.57 12.10
CA ASN A 182 -44.63 22.25 10.84
C ASN A 182 -43.13 22.25 10.47
N GLY A 183 -42.28 21.52 11.19
CA GLY A 183 -40.83 21.43 10.92
C GLY A 183 -39.99 22.60 11.46
N SER A 184 -40.61 23.70 11.89
CA SER A 184 -39.90 24.84 12.49
C SER A 184 -39.30 24.49 13.86
N LEU A 185 -38.18 25.13 14.20
CA LEU A 185 -37.54 24.97 15.51
C LEU A 185 -38.37 25.65 16.60
N ARG A 186 -38.42 25.06 17.80
CA ARG A 186 -39.01 25.69 18.99
C ARG A 186 -38.16 26.89 19.43
N LYS A 187 -38.77 27.87 20.11
CA LYS A 187 -38.06 29.06 20.62
C LYS A 187 -36.90 28.64 21.53
N GLY A 188 -35.70 29.17 21.27
CA GLY A 188 -34.48 28.82 22.00
C GLY A 188 -33.92 27.42 21.71
N ALA A 189 -34.44 26.71 20.70
CA ALA A 189 -33.83 25.51 20.16
C ALA A 189 -32.87 25.87 19.03
N SER A 190 -31.62 25.43 19.15
CA SER A 190 -30.59 25.55 18.12
C SER A 190 -30.21 24.17 17.58
N GLN A 191 -29.64 24.13 16.38
CA GLN A 191 -29.10 22.91 15.80
C GLN A 191 -28.06 22.25 16.72
N SER A 192 -27.23 23.05 17.40
CA SER A 192 -26.26 22.56 18.38
C SER A 192 -26.92 21.84 19.57
N LYS A 193 -28.06 22.33 20.05
CA LYS A 193 -28.82 21.69 21.15
C LYS A 193 -29.42 20.36 20.71
N ILE A 194 -29.91 20.28 19.48
CA ILE A 194 -30.43 19.05 18.87
C ILE A 194 -29.32 18.00 18.77
N MET A 195 -28.15 18.36 18.23
CA MET A 195 -27.03 17.42 18.09
C MET A 195 -26.51 16.94 19.44
N LYS A 196 -26.35 17.84 20.42
CA LYS A 196 -25.95 17.46 21.80
C LYS A 196 -26.94 16.47 22.42
N TYR A 197 -28.24 16.68 22.20
CA TYR A 197 -29.27 15.78 22.68
C TYR A 197 -29.27 14.43 21.95
N ALA A 198 -29.06 14.42 20.63
CA ALA A 198 -28.94 13.19 19.84
C ALA A 198 -27.75 12.33 20.30
N HIS A 199 -26.58 12.92 20.54
CA HIS A 199 -25.44 12.19 21.11
C HIS A 199 -25.69 11.68 22.54
N ARG A 200 -26.51 12.38 23.33
CA ARG A 200 -26.94 11.90 24.64
C ARG A 200 -27.89 10.70 24.53
N LEU A 201 -28.77 10.67 23.53
CA LEU A 201 -29.63 9.52 23.22
C LEU A 201 -28.82 8.33 22.70
N LEU A 202 -27.79 8.56 21.88
CA LEU A 202 -26.91 7.50 21.39
C LEU A 202 -26.24 6.71 22.51
N ARG A 203 -25.86 7.37 23.61
CA ARG A 203 -25.28 6.69 24.78
C ARG A 203 -26.27 5.75 25.46
N LYS A 204 -27.58 5.92 25.23
CA LYS A 204 -28.64 5.10 25.78
C LYS A 204 -29.14 3.99 24.83
N MET A 205 -28.68 3.97 23.57
CA MET A 205 -29.14 3.05 22.51
C MET A 205 -28.05 2.07 22.07
#